data_AF-A0A1H5XV93-F1
#
_entry.id   AF-A0A1H5XV93-F1
#
_cell.length_a   1.000
_cell.length_b   1.000
_cell.length_c   1.000
_cell.angle_alpha   90.00
_cell.angle_beta   90.00
_cell.angle_gamma   90.00
#
_symmetry.space_group_name_H-M   'P 1'
#
loop_
_entity.id
_entity.type
_entity.pdbx_description
1 polymer ?
#
loop_
_entity_poly.entity_id
_entity_poly.type
_entity_poly.pdbx_seq_one_letter_code
_entity_poly.pdbx_strand_id
1 'polypeptide(L)' 'DFEGAIARTEQYGGKVRMDIMRYHPEDDSKPAKMVYLEDPFGNLFELYSHTYEETYASDYE' A
#
# COMPACT_ATOMS: atom_id res chain seq x y z
N ASP A 1 6.90 -4.61 -6.72
CA ASP A 1 5.46 -4.68 -7.07
C ASP A 1 4.67 -5.23 -5.88
N PHE A 2 3.34 -5.07 -5.89
CA PHE A 2 2.50 -5.53 -4.78
C PHE A 2 2.40 -7.05 -4.71
N GLU A 3 2.25 -7.74 -5.83
CA GLU A 3 2.06 -9.20 -5.87
C GLU A 3 3.24 -9.94 -5.22
N GLY A 4 4.48 -9.53 -5.52
CA GLY A 4 5.68 -10.10 -4.93
C GLY A 4 5.84 -9.74 -3.45
N ALA A 5 5.39 -8.57 -3.02
CA ALA A 5 5.37 -8.23 -1.59
C ALA A 5 4.35 -9.08 -0.82
N ILE A 6 3.13 -9.20 -1.35
CA ILE A 6 2.05 -10.03 -0.83
C ILE A 6 2.50 -11.49 -0.71
N ALA A 7 3.02 -12.07 -1.80
CA ALA A 7 3.46 -13.46 -1.83
C ALA A 7 4.56 -13.74 -0.79
N ARG A 8 5.51 -12.80 -0.60
CA ARG A 8 6.53 -12.92 0.46
C ARG A 8 5.91 -12.84 1.84
N THR A 9 5.01 -11.89 2.09
CA THR A 9 4.33 -11.76 3.38
C THR A 9 3.62 -13.06 3.74
N GLU A 10 2.84 -13.64 2.82
CA GLU A 10 2.14 -14.91 3.05
C GLU A 10 3.11 -16.08 3.24
N GLN A 11 4.19 -16.14 2.44
CA GLN A 11 5.24 -17.16 2.56
C GLN A 11 5.86 -17.19 3.97
N TYR A 12 6.01 -16.03 4.61
CA TYR A 12 6.57 -15.91 5.96
C TYR A 12 5.51 -15.93 7.07
N GLY A 13 4.25 -16.28 6.75
CA GLY A 13 3.16 -16.45 7.73
C GLY A 13 2.39 -15.18 8.07
N GLY A 14 2.61 -14.10 7.32
CA GLY A 14 1.81 -12.88 7.40
C GLY A 14 0.47 -13.01 6.68
N LYS A 15 -0.31 -11.93 6.69
CA LYS A 15 -1.65 -11.86 6.10
C LYS A 15 -1.82 -10.62 5.25
N VAL A 16 -2.54 -10.77 4.14
CA VAL A 16 -3.10 -9.64 3.39
C VAL A 16 -4.40 -9.23 4.08
N ARG A 17 -4.47 -7.98 4.55
CA ARG A 17 -5.64 -7.50 5.31
C ARG A 17 -6.73 -6.91 4.43
N MET A 18 -6.38 -6.53 3.20
CA MET A 18 -7.32 -6.06 2.18
C MET A 18 -6.76 -6.29 0.77
N ASP A 19 -7.64 -6.27 -0.22
CA ASP A 19 -7.24 -6.25 -1.62
C ASP A 19 -6.52 -4.95 -1.99
N ILE A 20 -5.82 -4.95 -3.13
CA ILE A 20 -5.17 -3.75 -3.66
C ILE A 20 -6.25 -2.74 -4.05
N MET A 21 -6.27 -1.59 -3.37
CA MET A 21 -7.26 -0.53 -3.62
C MET A 21 -6.61 0.71 -4.22
N ARG A 22 -7.42 1.61 -4.78
CA ARG A 22 -6.98 2.97 -5.11
C ARG A 22 -6.80 3.77 -3.81
N TYR A 23 -5.73 4.54 -3.73
CA TYR A 23 -5.46 5.41 -2.59
C TYR A 23 -6.38 6.63 -2.58
N HIS A 24 -6.59 7.23 -3.76
CA HIS A 24 -7.57 8.30 -3.99
C HIS A 24 -8.70 7.78 -4.89
N PRO A 25 -9.68 7.05 -4.34
CA PRO A 25 -10.83 6.60 -5.13
C PRO A 25 -11.67 7.76 -5.68
N GLU A 26 -11.61 8.93 -5.05
CA GLU A 26 -12.34 10.15 -5.42
C GLU A 26 -11.74 10.94 -6.59
N ASP A 27 -10.48 10.68 -6.95
CA ASP A 27 -9.73 11.46 -7.94
C ASP A 27 -9.09 10.55 -8.99
N ASP A 28 -9.69 10.50 -10.17
CA ASP A 28 -9.21 9.73 -11.33
C ASP A 28 -7.83 10.18 -11.86
N SER A 29 -7.40 11.41 -11.54
CA SER A 29 -6.07 11.89 -11.90
C SER A 29 -4.95 11.28 -11.03
N LYS A 30 -5.31 10.68 -9.89
CA LYS A 30 -4.38 10.04 -8.96
C LYS A 30 -4.45 8.52 -9.09
N PRO A 31 -3.54 7.89 -9.87
CA PRO A 31 -3.54 6.45 -10.11
C PRO A 31 -2.94 5.62 -8.96
N ALA A 32 -2.54 6.29 -7.87
CA ALA A 32 -1.90 5.64 -6.74
C ALA A 32 -2.79 4.54 -6.13
N LYS A 33 -2.15 3.45 -5.74
CA LYS A 33 -2.76 2.27 -5.14
C LYS A 33 -2.11 1.95 -3.80
N MET A 34 -2.81 1.18 -2.98
CA MET A 34 -2.34 0.78 -1.67
C MET A 34 -2.80 -0.64 -1.27
N VAL A 35 -2.08 -1.25 -0.35
CA VAL A 35 -2.45 -2.51 0.32
C VAL A 35 -1.97 -2.52 1.76
N TYR A 36 -2.75 -3.12 2.65
CA TYR A 36 -2.34 -3.41 4.03
C TYR A 36 -1.92 -4.86 4.19
N LEU A 37 -0.75 -5.04 4.78
CA LEU A 37 -0.16 -6.33 5.10
C LEU A 37 0.09 -6.42 6.61
N GLU A 38 -0.02 -7.61 7.17
CA GLU A 38 0.30 -7.90 8.56
C GLU A 38 1.37 -8.99 8.61
N ASP A 39 2.38 -8.85 9.46
CA ASP A 39 3.35 -9.95 9.72
C ASP A 39 2.84 -10.94 10.80
N PRO A 40 3.53 -12.07 11.02
CA PRO A 40 3.16 -13.02 12.07
C PRO A 40 3.22 -12.47 13.50
N PHE A 41 3.91 -11.34 13.71
CA PHE A 41 4.10 -10.71 15.01
C PHE A 41 3.03 -9.64 15.28
N GLY A 42 2.15 -9.37 14.32
CA GLY A 42 1.07 -8.39 14.41
C GLY A 42 1.46 -6.98 13.97
N ASN A 43 2.64 -6.78 13.37
CA ASN A 43 3.00 -5.49 12.79
C ASN A 43 2.24 -5.26 11.49
N LEU A 44 1.77 -4.04 11.28
CA LEU A 44 1.04 -3.63 10.09
C LEU A 44 1.96 -2.84 9.16
N PHE A 45 1.94 -3.18 7.86
CA PHE A 45 2.61 -2.42 6.82
C PHE A 45 1.59 -1.83 5.86
N GLU A 46 1.83 -0.58 5.50
CA GLU A 46 1.14 0.09 4.42
C GLU A 46 2.08 0.16 3.22
N LEU A 47 1.66 -0.43 2.11
CA LEU A 47 2.42 -0.37 0.87
C LEU A 47 1.69 0.52 -0.12
N TYR A 48 2.37 1.56 -0.59
CA TYR A 48 1.87 2.51 -1.58
C TYR A 48 2.61 2.37 -2.90
N SER A 49 1.91 2.62 -4.01
CA SER A 49 2.53 2.63 -5.35
C SER A 49 3.09 3.99 -5.75
N HIS A 50 2.86 5.02 -4.94
CA HIS A 50 3.39 6.36 -5.15
C HIS A 50 4.70 6.55 -4.36
N THR A 51 5.48 7.53 -4.78
CA THR A 51 6.69 7.98 -4.09
C THR A 51 6.33 8.78 -2.84
N TYR A 52 7.23 8.81 -1.87
CA TYR A 52 7.07 9.64 -0.67
C TYR A 52 6.83 11.12 -1.02
N GLU A 53 7.48 11.59 -2.10
CA GLU A 53 7.27 12.95 -2.60
C GLU A 53 5.82 13.15 -3.05
N GLU A 54 5.15 12.21 -3.72
CA GLU A 54 3.74 12.38 -4.10
C GLU A 54 2.77 12.42 -2.91
N THR A 55 3.12 11.80 -1.77
CA THR A 55 2.32 11.89 -0.53
C THR A 55 2.50 13.24 0.17
N TYR A 56 3.72 13.76 0.15
CA TYR A 56 4.14 14.92 0.95
C TYR A 56 4.54 16.13 0.12
N ALA A 57 4.34 16.08 -1.21
CA ALA A 57 4.23 17.22 -2.10
C ALA A 57 2.93 17.92 -1.73
N SER A 58 3.02 18.54 -0.57
CA SER A 58 2.31 19.71 -0.16
C SER A 58 2.21 20.65 -1.36
N ASP A 59 1.12 20.56 -2.12
CA ASP A 59 0.54 21.72 -2.80
C ASP A 59 -0.04 22.68 -1.73
N TYR A 60 0.68 22.92 -0.62
CA TYR A 60 0.44 24.09 0.22
C TYR A 60 1.04 25.28 -0.54
N GLU A 61 0.32 25.75 -1.54
CA GLU A 61 0.37 27.16 -1.95
C GLU A 61 -0.69 27.96 -1.18
#